data_AF-X6LQG8-F1
#
_entry.id   AF-X6LQG8-F1
#
_cell.length_a   1.000
_cell.length_b   1.000
_cell.length_c   1.000
_cell.angle_alpha   90.00
_cell.angle_beta   90.00
_cell.angle_gamma   90.00
#
_symmetry.space_group_name_H-M   'P 1'
#
loop_
_entity.id
_entity.type
_entity.pdbx_description
1 polymer ?
#
loop_
_entity_poly.entity_id
_entity_poly.type
_entity_poly.pdbx_seq_one_letter_code
_entity_poly.pdbx_strand_id
1 'polypeptide(L)'
;MEYYEKSLKIVLNKLGPNHIDIATSYSNLGNVYENKGEYDIAIRYYKKTLKIGLNKLGPDHIDIATSYSNLGMVYRKKGEYDIAIKYHKKSLNIKLYQLGPYHID
;
A
#
# COMPACT_ATOMS: atom_id res chain seq x y z
N MET A 1 -0.22 -8.27 -16.21
CA MET A 1 0.59 -7.05 -16.03
C MET A 1 0.11 -5.96 -17.00
N GLU A 2 0.09 -6.23 -18.31
CA GLU A 2 -0.34 -5.27 -19.35
C GLU A 2 -1.74 -4.65 -19.11
N TYR A 3 -2.72 -5.42 -18.63
CA TYR A 3 -4.05 -4.88 -18.30
C TYR A 3 -4.04 -3.83 -17.18
N TYR A 4 -3.21 -4.02 -16.14
CA TYR A 4 -3.10 -3.07 -15.03
C TYR A 4 -2.40 -1.78 -15.46
N GLU A 5 -1.37 -1.88 -16.31
CA GLU A 5 -0.68 -0.70 -16.85
C GLU A 5 -1.56 0.11 -17.81
N LYS A 6 -2.31 -0.56 -18.68
CA LYS A 6 -3.29 0.09 -19.56
C LYS A 6 -4.39 0.79 -18.75
N SER A 7 -4.94 0.10 -17.75
CA SER A 7 -5.94 0.67 -16.83
C SER A 7 -5.38 1.91 -16.12
N LEU A 8 -4.18 1.81 -15.54
CA LEU A 8 -3.51 2.91 -14.86
C LEU A 8 -3.32 4.13 -15.76
N LYS A 9 -2.90 3.93 -17.03
CA LYS A 9 -2.73 5.03 -18.00
C LYS A 9 -4.04 5.75 -18.29
N ILE A 10 -5.15 5.02 -18.43
CA ILE A 10 -6.48 5.59 -18.66
C ILE A 10 -6.93 6.41 -17.45
N VAL A 11 -6.81 5.83 -16.24
CA VAL A 11 -7.22 6.50 -14.99
C VAL A 11 -6.36 7.74 -14.73
N LEU A 12 -5.04 7.68 -14.95
CA LEU A 12 -4.13 8.83 -14.84
C LEU A 12 -4.55 9.99 -15.75
N ASN A 13 -4.86 9.70 -17.01
CA ASN A 13 -5.28 10.71 -17.98
C ASN A 13 -6.65 11.32 -17.66
N LYS A 14 -7.57 10.55 -17.07
CA LYS A 14 -8.94 10.99 -16.82
C LYS A 14 -9.11 11.71 -15.48
N LEU A 15 -8.45 11.23 -14.43
CA LEU A 15 -8.71 11.65 -13.05
C LEU A 15 -7.53 12.41 -12.41
N GLY A 16 -6.37 12.44 -13.07
CA GLY A 16 -5.15 13.03 -12.55
C GLY A 16 -4.48 12.17 -11.47
N PRO A 17 -3.18 12.35 -11.21
CA PRO A 17 -2.31 11.40 -10.50
C PRO A 17 -2.62 11.15 -9.02
N ASN A 18 -3.53 11.92 -8.44
CA ASN A 18 -3.86 11.87 -7.02
C ASN A 18 -5.24 11.27 -6.73
N HIS A 19 -5.92 10.68 -7.72
CA HIS A 19 -7.22 10.04 -7.51
C HIS A 19 -7.10 8.72 -6.74
N ILE A 20 -8.09 8.38 -5.90
CA ILE A 20 -8.08 7.17 -5.06
C ILE A 20 -7.96 5.90 -5.91
N ASP A 21 -8.61 5.84 -7.07
CA ASP A 21 -8.55 4.70 -7.99
C ASP A 21 -7.13 4.40 -8.50
N ILE A 22 -6.27 5.42 -8.58
CA ILE A 22 -4.86 5.25 -8.96
C ILE A 22 -4.09 4.54 -7.85
N ALA A 23 -4.45 4.79 -6.58
CA ALA A 23 -3.85 4.07 -5.45
C ALA A 23 -4.14 2.57 -5.53
N THR A 24 -5.37 2.21 -5.92
CA THR A 24 -5.79 0.81 -6.15
C THR A 24 -5.01 0.19 -7.31
N SER A 25 -4.88 0.87 -8.45
CA SER A 25 -4.07 0.38 -9.57
C SER A 25 -2.60 0.18 -9.19
N TYR A 26 -2.01 1.10 -8.43
CA TYR A 26 -0.65 0.94 -7.92
C TYR A 26 -0.52 -0.22 -6.94
N SER A 27 -1.50 -0.43 -6.06
CA SER A 27 -1.49 -1.56 -5.11
C SER A 27 -1.50 -2.89 -5.86
N ASN A 28 -2.33 -2.99 -6.91
CA ASN A 28 -2.39 -4.18 -7.76
C ASN A 28 -1.08 -4.44 -8.51
N LEU A 29 -0.43 -3.40 -9.04
CA LEU A 29 0.90 -3.54 -9.62
C LEU A 29 1.92 -3.99 -8.57
N GLY A 30 1.87 -3.41 -7.37
CA GLY A 30 2.67 -3.85 -6.22
C GLY A 30 2.55 -5.35 -5.95
N ASN A 31 1.31 -5.86 -5.85
CA ASN A 31 1.02 -7.27 -5.63
C ASN A 31 1.60 -8.16 -6.75
N VAL A 32 1.47 -7.73 -8.01
CA VAL A 32 2.00 -8.48 -9.16
C VAL A 32 3.52 -8.57 -9.09
N TYR A 33 4.22 -7.46 -8.84
CA TYR A 33 5.68 -7.47 -8.73
C TYR A 33 6.17 -8.24 -7.50
N GLU A 34 5.45 -8.17 -6.39
CA GLU A 34 5.75 -8.96 -5.18
C GLU A 34 5.68 -10.46 -5.49
N ASN A 35 4.63 -10.91 -6.19
CA ASN A 35 4.48 -12.31 -6.58
C ASN A 35 5.53 -12.78 -7.60
N LYS A 36 6.10 -11.86 -8.38
CA LYS A 36 7.23 -12.14 -9.28
C LYS A 36 8.59 -12.16 -8.56
N GLY A 37 8.65 -11.82 -7.28
CA GLY A 37 9.91 -11.68 -6.54
C GLY A 37 10.65 -10.36 -6.79
N GLU A 38 10.06 -9.44 -7.57
CA GLU A 38 10.64 -8.14 -7.89
C GLU A 38 10.32 -7.12 -6.78
N TYR A 39 10.84 -7.39 -5.57
CA TYR A 39 10.43 -6.70 -4.34
C TYR A 39 10.67 -5.19 -4.35
N ASP A 40 11.76 -4.70 -4.95
CA ASP A 40 12.03 -3.25 -5.01
C ASP A 40 11.00 -2.49 -5.86
N ILE A 41 10.53 -3.12 -6.94
CA ILE A 41 9.50 -2.54 -7.80
C ILE A 41 8.15 -2.56 -7.07
N ALA A 42 7.82 -3.66 -6.37
CA ALA A 42 6.63 -3.74 -5.54
C ALA A 42 6.62 -2.66 -4.45
N ILE A 43 7.73 -2.46 -3.73
CA ILE A 43 7.91 -1.40 -2.73
C ILE A 43 7.63 -0.02 -3.34
N ARG A 44 8.16 0.26 -4.53
CA ARG A 44 7.94 1.54 -5.21
C ARG A 44 6.45 1.78 -5.47
N TYR A 45 5.71 0.77 -5.90
CA TYR A 45 4.28 0.89 -6.15
C TYR A 45 3.47 1.04 -4.87
N TYR A 46 3.73 0.25 -3.83
CA TYR A 46 3.06 0.41 -2.54
C TYR A 46 3.34 1.76 -1.88
N LYS A 47 4.55 2.32 -2.02
CA LYS A 47 4.84 3.69 -1.55
C LYS A 47 4.01 4.75 -2.29
N LYS A 48 3.74 4.56 -3.59
CA LYS A 48 2.84 5.45 -4.34
C LYS A 48 1.39 5.32 -3.86
N THR A 49 0.89 4.11 -3.65
CA THR A 49 -0.43 3.86 -3.04
C THR A 49 -0.55 4.57 -1.69
N LEU A 50 0.43 4.37 -0.80
CA LEU A 50 0.46 5.01 0.51
C LEU A 50 0.46 6.54 0.41
N LYS A 51 1.26 7.12 -0.49
CA LYS A 51 1.30 8.58 -0.68
C LYS A 51 -0.06 9.16 -1.09
N ILE A 52 -0.74 8.51 -2.03
CA ILE A 52 -2.07 8.95 -2.46
C ILE A 52 -3.08 8.81 -1.32
N GLY A 53 -3.07 7.66 -0.63
CA GLY A 53 -3.95 7.43 0.53
C GLY A 53 -3.77 8.51 1.59
N LEU A 54 -2.52 8.78 2.01
CA LEU A 54 -2.24 9.80 3.03
C LEU A 54 -2.76 11.18 2.64
N ASN A 55 -2.61 11.55 1.36
CA ASN A 55 -3.06 12.84 0.84
C ASN A 55 -4.59 12.96 0.73
N LYS A 56 -5.31 11.84 0.57
CA LYS A 56 -6.77 11.84 0.28
C LYS A 56 -7.63 11.46 1.47
N LEU A 57 -7.17 10.53 2.29
CA LEU A 57 -7.93 9.96 3.40
C LEU A 57 -7.41 10.42 4.77
N GLY A 58 -6.19 10.96 4.82
CA GLY A 58 -5.51 11.28 6.06
C GLY A 58 -4.77 10.09 6.68
N PRO A 59 -3.91 10.33 7.69
CA PRO A 59 -2.98 9.33 8.23
C PRO A 59 -3.63 8.20 9.04
N ASP A 60 -4.80 8.44 9.63
CA ASP A 60 -5.45 7.52 10.55
C ASP A 60 -6.51 6.64 9.88
N HIS A 61 -6.68 6.75 8.57
CA HIS A 61 -7.68 5.97 7.84
C HIS A 61 -7.25 4.49 7.71
N ILE A 62 -8.20 3.56 7.79
CA ILE A 62 -7.93 2.12 7.79
C ILE A 62 -7.19 1.64 6.53
N ASP A 63 -7.44 2.24 5.37
CA ASP A 63 -6.71 1.95 4.12
C ASP A 63 -5.21 2.30 4.17
N ILE A 64 -4.82 3.26 5.02
CA ILE A 64 -3.41 3.56 5.29
C ILE A 64 -2.78 2.41 6.06
N ALA A 65 -3.51 1.83 7.01
CA ALA A 65 -3.07 0.65 7.73
C ALA A 65 -2.82 -0.51 6.74
N THR A 66 -3.72 -0.74 5.78
CA THR A 66 -3.54 -1.76 4.73
C THR A 66 -2.30 -1.48 3.90
N SER A 67 -2.09 -0.24 3.48
CA SER A 67 -0.90 0.16 2.71
C SER A 67 0.41 -0.06 3.48
N TYR A 68 0.43 0.23 4.78
CA TYR A 68 1.56 -0.08 5.64
C TYR A 68 1.78 -1.58 5.84
N SER A 69 0.71 -2.37 5.95
CA SER A 69 0.81 -3.83 6.02
C SER A 69 1.43 -4.42 4.76
N ASN A 70 1.04 -3.96 3.57
CA ASN A 70 1.61 -4.41 2.30
C ASN A 70 3.12 -4.08 2.22
N LEU A 71 3.51 -2.87 2.63
CA LEU A 71 4.93 -2.51 2.74
C LEU A 71 5.69 -3.42 3.71
N GLY A 72 5.12 -3.68 4.89
CA GLY A 72 5.72 -4.60 5.86
C GLY A 72 5.93 -6.00 5.28
N MET A 73 4.93 -6.51 4.57
CA MET A 73 4.97 -7.84 3.95
C MET A 73 6.06 -7.95 2.88
N VAL A 74 6.17 -6.98 1.96
CA VAL A 74 7.19 -7.02 0.91
C VAL A 74 8.60 -6.85 1.46
N TYR A 75 8.78 -5.98 2.48
CA TYR A 75 10.09 -5.84 3.16
C TYR A 75 10.49 -7.13 3.88
N ARG A 76 9.52 -7.83 4.49
CA ARG A 76 9.75 -9.16 5.10
C ARG A 76 10.19 -10.18 4.04
N LYS A 77 9.52 -10.22 2.89
CA LYS A 77 9.89 -11.11 1.76
C LYS A 77 11.28 -10.79 1.19
N LYS A 78 11.69 -9.52 1.23
CA LYS A 78 13.02 -9.06 0.83
C LYS A 78 14.12 -9.37 1.88
N GLY A 79 13.75 -9.78 3.10
CA GLY A 79 14.68 -10.04 4.20
C GLY A 79 15.04 -8.80 5.05
N GLU A 80 14.39 -7.67 4.80
CA GLU A 80 14.61 -6.42 5.55
C GLU A 80 13.67 -6.34 6.76
N TYR A 81 13.91 -7.20 7.75
CA TYR A 81 12.98 -7.44 8.87
C TYR A 81 12.74 -6.20 9.75
N ASP A 82 13.75 -5.38 10.02
CA ASP A 82 13.57 -4.18 10.86
C ASP A 82 12.63 -3.16 10.20
N ILE A 83 12.74 -3.02 8.88
CA ILE A 83 11.86 -2.15 8.10
C ILE A 83 10.46 -2.75 8.05
N ALA A 84 10.34 -4.07 7.89
CA ALA A 84 9.06 -4.76 7.95
C ALA A 84 8.33 -4.54 9.28
N ILE A 85 9.04 -4.72 10.42
CA ILE A 85 8.51 -4.49 11.77
C ILE A 85 8.02 -3.05 11.92
N LYS A 86 8.82 -2.07 11.46
CA LYS A 86 8.43 -0.65 11.50
C LYS A 86 7.10 -0.40 10.77
N TYR A 87 6.93 -0.97 9.59
CA TYR A 87 5.71 -0.81 8.82
C TYR A 87 4.51 -1.55 9.42
N HIS A 88 4.70 -2.78 9.92
CA HIS A 88 3.63 -3.49 10.62
C HIS A 88 3.18 -2.77 11.90
N LYS A 89 4.11 -2.21 12.69
CA LYS A 89 3.77 -1.38 13.86
C LYS A 89 2.92 -0.17 13.50
N LYS A 90 3.25 0.53 12.40
CA LYS A 90 2.43 1.65 11.92
C LYS A 90 1.02 1.21 11.52
N SER A 91 0.90 0.07 10.83
CA SER A 91 -0.39 -0.52 10.48
C SER A 91 -1.21 -0.86 11.72
N LEU A 92 -0.59 -1.53 12.70
CA LEU A 92 -1.22 -1.93 13.95
C LEU A 92 -1.74 -0.72 14.74
N ASN A 93 -0.93 0.34 14.87
CA ASN A 93 -1.33 1.54 15.60
C ASN A 93 -2.60 2.17 15.02
N ILE A 94 -2.72 2.25 13.69
CA ILE A 94 -3.92 2.78 13.04
C ILE A 94 -5.13 1.87 13.28
N LYS A 95 -4.94 0.55 13.17
CA LYS A 95 -6.01 -0.43 13.43
C LYS A 95 -6.53 -0.34 14.86
N LEU A 96 -5.63 -0.25 15.84
CA LEU A 96 -5.98 -0.09 17.26
C LEU A 96 -6.71 1.23 17.52
N TYR A 97 -6.28 2.32 16.87
CA TYR A 97 -6.95 3.61 16.98
C TYR A 97 -8.38 3.56 16.42
N GLN A 98 -8.59 2.90 15.28
CA GLN A 98 -9.90 2.82 14.61
C GLN A 98 -10.86 1.81 15.26
N LEU A 99 -10.36 0.69 15.76
CA LEU A 99 -11.19 -0.41 16.29
C LEU A 99 -11.38 -0.35 17.82
N GLY A 100 -10.66 0.55 18.50
CA GLY A 100 -10.58 0.57 19.96
C GLY A 100 -9.85 -0.66 20.52
N PRO A 101 -9.48 -0.65 21.81
CA PRO A 101 -8.63 -1.68 22.43
C PRO A 101 -9.29 -3.07 22.60
N TYR A 102 -10.46 -3.33 21.99
CA TYR A 102 -11.29 -4.50 22.29
C TYR A 102 -11.37 -5.54 21.17
N HIS A 103 -10.69 -5.37 20.04
CA HIS A 103 -10.60 -6.44 19.04
C HIS A 103 -9.34 -7.29 19.29
N ILE A 104 -9.50 -8.25 20.20
CA ILE A 104 -8.62 -9.42 20.31
C ILE A 104 -8.97 -10.32 19.10
N ASP A 105 -7.94 -10.84 18.44
CA ASP A 105 -8.04 -11.79 17.31
C ASP A 105 -8.86 -13.04 17.64
#